data_AF-A0AA38CTN5-F1
#
_entry.id   AF-A0AA38CTN5-F1
#
_cell.length_a   1.000
_cell.length_b   1.000
_cell.length_c   1.000
_cell.angle_alpha   90.00
_cell.angle_beta   90.00
_cell.angle_gamma   90.00
#
_symmetry.space_group_name_H-M   'P 1'
#
loop_
_entity.id
_entity.type
_entity.pdbx_description
1 polymer ?
#
loop_
_entity_poly.entity_id
_entity_poly.type
_entity_poly.pdbx_seq_one_letter_code
_entity_poly.pdbx_strand_id
1 'polypeptide(L)'
;MPDGTRQFRPLEPINRDAMAAFLYRLADVEDYVPAAPMPFADVAPGAQFATEIAWVAEVGISTGWVGNDGTVIFRPVTPIARDAIAAFLSRYDALD
;
A
#
# COMPACT_ATOMS: atom_id res chain seq x y z
N MET A 1 -18.79 -5.98 -9.67
CA MET A 1 -19.28 -7.37 -9.89
C MET A 1 -19.48 -7.58 -11.39
N PRO A 2 -19.56 -8.82 -11.91
CA PRO A 2 -19.75 -9.08 -13.35
C PRO A 2 -21.00 -8.41 -13.95
N ASP A 3 -21.98 -8.08 -13.11
CA ASP A 3 -23.23 -7.36 -13.45
C ASP A 3 -23.09 -5.82 -13.43
N GLY A 4 -21.89 -5.27 -13.25
CA GLY A 4 -21.64 -3.83 -13.17
C GLY A 4 -21.98 -3.19 -11.82
N THR A 5 -22.53 -3.93 -10.85
CA THR A 5 -22.83 -3.37 -9.53
C THR A 5 -21.55 -3.16 -8.71
N ARG A 6 -21.59 -2.14 -7.86
CA ARG A 6 -20.56 -1.83 -6.87
C ARG A 6 -21.16 -1.94 -5.47
N GLN A 7 -20.38 -2.51 -4.55
CA GLN A 7 -20.76 -2.60 -3.14
C GLN A 7 -19.73 -1.85 -2.31
N PHE A 8 -20.22 -1.11 -1.33
CA PHE A 8 -19.40 -0.55 -0.26
C PHE A 8 -19.50 -1.47 0.94
N ARG A 9 -18.36 -1.95 1.45
CA ARG A 9 -18.28 -3.02 2.44
C ARG A 9 -17.72 -2.49 3.77
N PRO A 10 -18.47 -1.65 4.50
CA PRO A 10 -17.93 -0.85 5.60
C PRO A 10 -17.49 -1.67 6.83
N LEU A 11 -17.95 -2.91 6.94
CA LEU A 11 -17.65 -3.80 8.08
C LEU A 11 -16.60 -4.85 7.74
N GLU A 12 -16.20 -4.97 6.47
CA GLU A 12 -15.13 -5.90 6.09
C GLU A 12 -13.77 -5.28 6.42
N PRO A 13 -12.81 -6.09 6.92
CA PRO A 13 -11.43 -5.64 7.06
C PRO A 13 -10.88 -5.19 5.70
N ILE A 14 -10.12 -4.10 5.70
CA ILE A 14 -9.35 -3.69 4.53
C ILE A 14 -7.98 -4.38 4.53
N ASN A 15 -7.46 -4.61 3.33
CA ASN A 15 -6.12 -5.11 3.10
C ASN A 15 -5.09 -3.98 3.12
N ARG A 16 -3.80 -4.34 3.22
CA ARG A 16 -2.70 -3.37 3.27
C ARG A 16 -2.55 -2.56 1.99
N ASP A 17 -2.84 -3.17 0.84
CA ASP A 17 -2.85 -2.49 -0.46
C ASP A 17 -3.89 -1.36 -0.52
N ALA A 18 -5.09 -1.59 0.01
CA ALA A 18 -6.14 -0.60 0.07
C ALA A 18 -5.75 0.59 0.97
N MET A 19 -5.04 0.34 2.08
CA MET A 19 -4.51 1.43 2.91
C MET A 19 -3.46 2.26 2.17
N ALA A 20 -2.54 1.64 1.42
CA ALA A 20 -1.60 2.38 0.58
C ALA A 20 -2.34 3.27 -0.43
N ALA A 21 -3.38 2.72 -1.04
CA ALA A 21 -4.20 3.44 -2.00
C ALA A 21 -5.03 4.58 -1.36
N PHE A 22 -5.42 4.47 -0.08
CA PHE A 22 -6.08 5.56 0.64
C PHE A 22 -5.12 6.70 0.92
N LEU A 23 -3.92 6.41 1.42
CA LEU A 23 -2.92 7.43 1.74
C LEU A 23 -2.40 8.14 0.50
N TYR A 24 -2.15 7.40 -0.58
CA TYR A 24 -1.77 7.96 -1.87
C TYR A 24 -2.82 8.96 -2.39
N ARG A 25 -4.11 8.62 -2.31
CA ARG A 25 -5.20 9.52 -2.70
C ARG A 25 -5.38 10.68 -1.72
N LEU A 26 -5.14 10.46 -0.43
CA LEU A 26 -5.22 11.51 0.58
C LEU A 26 -4.14 12.58 0.39
N ALA A 27 -2.93 12.16 -0.05
CA ALA A 27 -1.83 13.05 -0.38
C ALA A 27 -1.97 13.74 -1.74
N ASP A 28 -3.04 13.45 -2.49
CA ASP A 28 -3.30 14.03 -3.82
C ASP A 28 -2.10 13.86 -4.78
N VAL A 29 -1.50 12.67 -4.76
CA VAL A 29 -0.28 12.39 -5.53
C VAL A 29 -0.60 12.26 -7.01
N GLU A 30 -0.05 13.18 -7.81
CA GLU A 30 -0.15 13.20 -9.27
C GLU A 30 1.18 12.79 -9.94
N ASP A 31 1.10 12.29 -11.17
CA ASP A 31 2.24 11.98 -12.05
C ASP A 31 3.35 11.06 -11.48
N TYR A 32 3.07 10.34 -10.39
CA TYR A 32 4.02 9.38 -9.83
C TYR A 32 4.19 8.15 -10.73
N VAL A 33 5.45 7.82 -11.02
CA VAL A 33 5.83 6.63 -11.79
C VAL A 33 6.72 5.75 -10.93
N PRO A 34 6.28 4.53 -10.57
CA PRO A 34 7.08 3.60 -9.77
C PRO A 34 8.41 3.26 -10.46
N ALA A 35 9.47 3.20 -9.66
CA ALA A 35 10.75 2.66 -10.11
C ALA A 35 10.63 1.16 -10.48
N ALA A 36 11.50 0.71 -11.40
CA ALA A 36 11.69 -0.69 -11.71
C ALA A 36 13.12 -1.12 -11.28
N PRO A 37 13.27 -2.22 -10.50
CA PRO A 37 12.22 -3.12 -10.02
C PRO A 37 11.35 -2.50 -8.91
N MET A 38 10.19 -3.10 -8.68
CA MET A 38 9.31 -2.74 -7.56
C MET A 38 10.04 -2.91 -6.22
N PRO A 39 9.75 -2.07 -5.21
CA PRO A 39 10.46 -2.09 -3.93
C PRO A 39 10.17 -3.34 -3.07
N PHE A 40 9.10 -4.09 -3.38
CA PHE A 40 8.71 -5.30 -2.65
C PHE A 40 8.60 -6.49 -3.60
N ALA A 41 9.19 -7.62 -3.20
CA ALA A 41 9.30 -8.82 -4.03
C ALA A 41 7.95 -9.50 -4.30
N ASP A 42 6.96 -9.31 -3.44
CA ASP A 42 5.61 -9.85 -3.57
C ASP A 42 4.61 -8.87 -4.22
N VAL A 43 5.11 -7.82 -4.88
CA VAL A 43 4.30 -6.84 -5.61
C VAL A 43 4.78 -6.79 -7.06
N ALA A 44 4.05 -7.46 -7.94
CA ALA A 44 4.34 -7.42 -9.37
C ALA A 44 4.00 -6.03 -9.97
N PRO A 45 4.78 -5.54 -10.95
CA PRO A 45 4.38 -4.38 -11.74
C PRO A 45 2.98 -4.58 -12.34
N GLY A 46 2.11 -3.57 -12.22
CA GLY A 46 0.73 -3.62 -12.73
C GLY A 46 -0.26 -4.40 -11.86
N ALA A 47 0.16 -4.97 -10.73
CA ALA A 47 -0.79 -5.49 -9.74
C ALA A 47 -1.70 -4.37 -9.22
N GLN A 48 -2.86 -4.75 -8.69
CA GLN A 48 -3.78 -3.78 -8.09
C GLN A 48 -3.06 -2.98 -7.00
N PHE A 49 -3.16 -1.65 -7.10
CA PHE A 49 -2.49 -0.69 -6.23
C PHE A 49 -0.96 -0.75 -6.18
N ALA A 50 -0.30 -1.38 -7.15
CA ALA A 50 1.17 -1.46 -7.20
C ALA A 50 1.83 -0.06 -7.17
N THR A 51 1.22 0.92 -7.86
CA THR A 51 1.75 2.29 -7.90
C THR A 51 1.71 2.95 -6.53
N GLU A 52 0.57 2.85 -5.85
CA GLU A 52 0.38 3.40 -4.52
C GLU A 52 1.25 2.69 -3.48
N ILE A 53 1.46 1.37 -3.63
CA ILE A 53 2.37 0.59 -2.79
C ILE A 53 3.83 1.04 -2.99
N ALA A 54 4.25 1.31 -4.24
CA ALA A 54 5.58 1.83 -4.52
C ALA A 54 5.79 3.21 -3.90
N TRP A 55 4.81 4.11 -4.05
CA TRP A 55 4.87 5.45 -3.47
C TRP A 55 5.01 5.40 -1.95
N VAL A 56 4.16 4.65 -1.23
CA VAL A 56 4.27 4.55 0.25
C VAL A 56 5.60 3.95 0.70
N ALA A 57 6.30 3.19 -0.15
CA ALA A 57 7.65 2.73 0.13
C ALA A 57 8.67 3.86 -0.07
N GLU A 58 8.57 4.58 -1.19
CA GLU A 58 9.47 5.67 -1.56
C GLU A 58 9.46 6.81 -0.53
N VAL A 59 8.27 7.22 -0.07
CA VAL A 59 8.14 8.26 0.96
C VAL A 59 8.29 7.71 2.38
N GLY A 60 8.62 6.42 2.54
CA GLY A 60 8.94 5.83 3.84
C GLY A 60 7.76 5.52 4.77
N ILE A 61 6.51 5.64 4.31
CA ILE A 61 5.32 5.24 5.09
C ILE A 61 5.37 3.74 5.41
N SER A 62 5.72 2.89 4.45
CA SER A 62 5.84 1.44 4.62
C SER A 62 7.25 0.96 4.30
N THR A 63 7.85 0.24 5.24
CA THR A 63 9.17 -0.41 5.05
C THR A 63 9.05 -1.89 4.68
N GLY A 64 7.83 -2.43 4.65
CA GLY A 64 7.59 -3.87 4.47
C GLY A 64 8.19 -4.73 5.58
N TRP A 65 8.41 -6.01 5.28
CA TRP A 65 9.10 -6.96 6.15
C TRP A 65 10.32 -7.52 5.44
N VAL A 66 11.48 -7.43 6.09
CA VAL A 66 12.72 -8.02 5.62
C VAL A 66 12.78 -9.48 6.07
N GLY A 67 12.88 -10.40 5.11
CA GLY A 67 13.13 -11.81 5.34
C GLY A 67 14.59 -12.09 5.70
N ASN A 68 14.86 -13.30 6.19
CA ASN A 68 16.22 -13.72 6.58
C ASN A 68 17.20 -13.74 5.39
N ASP A 69 16.69 -13.82 4.17
CA ASP A 69 17.41 -13.78 2.90
C ASP A 69 17.62 -12.35 2.37
N GLY A 70 17.16 -11.32 3.11
CA GLY A 70 17.20 -9.93 2.71
C GLY A 70 16.04 -9.49 1.80
N THR A 71 15.14 -10.41 1.44
CA THR A 71 13.98 -10.09 0.60
C THR A 71 12.99 -9.22 1.37
N VAL A 72 12.51 -8.12 0.78
CA VAL A 72 11.48 -7.27 1.39
C VAL A 72 10.12 -7.55 0.77
N ILE A 73 9.11 -7.81 1.60
CA ILE A 73 7.72 -8.08 1.17
C ILE A 73 6.73 -7.09 1.78
N PHE A 74 5.61 -6.83 1.10
CA PHE A 74 4.56 -5.90 1.49
C PHE A 74 3.28 -6.57 1.99
N ARG A 75 3.01 -7.80 1.57
CA ARG A 75 1.80 -8.58 1.88
C ARG A 75 0.50 -7.86 1.49
N PRO A 76 0.31 -7.50 0.20
CA PRO A 76 -0.76 -6.61 -0.25
C PRO A 76 -2.16 -7.10 0.14
N VAL A 77 -2.43 -8.39 -0.02
CA VAL A 77 -3.76 -9.01 0.19
C VAL A 77 -4.02 -9.48 1.63
N THR A 78 -3.21 -9.03 2.59
CA THR A 78 -3.39 -9.36 4.01
C THR A 78 -4.15 -8.25 4.71
N PRO A 79 -5.13 -8.55 5.59
CA PRO A 79 -5.77 -7.55 6.43
C PRO A 79 -4.76 -6.75 7.24
N ILE A 80 -4.93 -5.44 7.30
CA ILE A 80 -4.01 -4.56 8.05
C ILE A 80 -4.40 -4.51 9.54
N ALA A 81 -3.42 -4.72 10.42
CA ALA A 81 -3.60 -4.61 11.86
C ALA A 81 -3.62 -3.13 12.31
N ARG A 82 -4.29 -2.83 13.42
CA ARG A 82 -4.51 -1.44 13.89
C ARG A 82 -3.22 -0.71 14.25
N ASP A 83 -2.24 -1.42 14.79
CA ASP A 83 -0.90 -0.90 15.08
C ASP A 83 -0.17 -0.47 13.80
N ALA A 84 -0.27 -1.27 12.73
CA ALA A 84 0.28 -0.92 11.42
C ALA A 84 -0.43 0.31 10.82
N ILE A 85 -1.75 0.44 10.98
CA ILE A 85 -2.49 1.65 10.58
C ILE A 85 -1.94 2.87 11.32
N ALA A 86 -1.77 2.78 12.65
CA ALA A 86 -1.24 3.89 13.44
C ALA A 86 0.18 4.30 13.01
N ALA A 87 1.05 3.33 12.73
CA ALA A 87 2.38 3.60 12.21
C ALA A 87 2.35 4.27 10.83
N PHE A 88 1.46 3.82 9.93
CA PHE A 88 1.32 4.41 8.59
C PHE A 88 0.83 5.85 8.66
N LEU A 89 -0.22 6.11 9.45
CA LEU A 89 -0.76 7.45 9.65
C LEU A 89 0.25 8.39 10.31
N SER A 90 0.99 7.92 11.31
CA SER A 90 2.04 8.71 11.96
C SER A 90 3.17 9.09 11.01
N ARG A 91 3.58 8.20 10.10
CA ARG A 91 4.61 8.52 9.10
C ARG A 91 4.07 9.40 7.98
N TYR A 92 2.81 9.21 7.61
CA TYR A 92 2.12 10.09 6.66
C TYR A 92 2.04 11.52 7.17
N ASP A 93 1.65 11.73 8.44
CA ASP A 93 1.57 13.06 9.07
C ASP A 93 2.94 13.76 9.17
N ALA A 94 4.03 13.00 9.07
CA ALA A 94 5.39 13.50 9.06
C ALA A 94 5.96 13.72 7.65
N LEU A 95 5.14 13.59 6.60
CA LEU A 95 5.49 14.02 5.26
C LEU A 95 5.25 15.54 5.17
N ASP A 96 6.33 16.31 5.15
CA ASP A 96 6.30 17.77 4.98
C ASP A 96 5.69 18.20 3.63
#